data_AF-A0A196SNX9-F1
#
_entry.id   AF-A0A196SNX9-F1
#
_cell.length_a   1.000
_cell.length_b   1.000
_cell.length_c   1.000
_cell.angle_alpha   90.00
_cell.angle_beta   90.00
_cell.angle_gamma   90.00
#
_symmetry.space_group_name_H-M   'P 1'
#
loop_
_entity.id
_entity.type
_entity.pdbx_description
1 polymer ?
#
loop_
_entity_poly.entity_id
_entity_poly.type
_entity_poly.pdbx_seq_one_letter_code
_entity_poly.pdbx_strand_id
1 'polypeptide(L)'
;MQARFRGVQCLARFVQRQVSPRCAVRLFSAEAAPSQDVYEHISNMKTKDLFQFEPFNEADLVNFPRESEGKDYSLNWALSSEWFTVWGNAYRNPSVELLESKINGDVDGKKNVSCTRHYLPSSEVPVKAGDFGDITDAVKEYLSQVPNLYVEDGAICSGRCAEMRIRSVTNDPVTAMALKNMLHRMPKRDPMTPHPLSVIVARGMPESFTAVGMDAHSKALTVVATGDVPLDRVLAVAEMTKGEAMETARGTVEVTVPATEAGKAPTKVAKKGPMNECVVQSGVLESEDGCVMVCGLGEAAKQAALQKGSLFCSGNAVLTRDGVSRLFGGECCKDANAVQQAVVVNGEAFARVAKDNLMPFPAKVVLGEAVRSDEEAVKAMTKYCGSEEAAAFAVALLKKNGAEFVEH
;
A
#
# COMPACT_ATOMS: atom_id res chain seq x y z
N MET A 1 28.03 56.45 -45.53
CA MET A 1 26.68 55.93 -45.26
C MET A 1 26.52 55.97 -43.74
N GLN A 2 25.71 56.81 -43.09
CA GLN A 2 24.52 57.56 -43.50
C GLN A 2 23.38 56.69 -44.09
N ALA A 3 22.13 56.78 -43.64
CA ALA A 3 21.59 57.47 -42.45
C ALA A 3 20.11 57.10 -42.17
N ARG A 4 19.57 57.63 -41.04
CA ARG A 4 18.13 57.97 -40.79
C ARG A 4 17.18 56.78 -40.50
N PHE A 5 15.94 56.96 -39.98
CA PHE A 5 15.11 58.17 -39.77
C PHE A 5 14.30 58.13 -38.44
N ARG A 6 14.20 59.30 -37.76
CA ARG A 6 13.31 59.83 -36.66
C ARG A 6 12.16 58.97 -36.08
N GLY A 7 11.64 59.17 -34.85
CA GLY A 7 11.83 60.16 -33.75
C GLY A 7 10.82 59.87 -32.60
N VAL A 8 10.98 60.20 -31.30
CA VAL A 8 11.26 61.49 -30.62
C VAL A 8 10.05 62.46 -30.69
N GLN A 9 9.44 63.01 -29.62
CA GLN A 9 9.42 62.73 -28.15
C GLN A 9 8.39 63.66 -27.44
N CYS A 10 7.99 63.34 -26.19
CA CYS A 10 7.47 64.29 -25.15
C CYS A 10 6.16 65.09 -25.39
N LEU A 11 5.68 65.97 -24.47
CA LEU A 11 5.28 65.81 -23.04
C LEU A 11 4.59 67.11 -22.50
N ALA A 12 3.28 67.07 -22.20
CA ALA A 12 2.43 67.88 -21.29
C ALA A 12 2.53 69.43 -21.09
N ARG A 13 1.41 70.02 -20.56
CA ARG A 13 1.18 71.38 -19.94
C ARG A 13 0.75 72.51 -20.93
N PHE A 14 -0.45 73.13 -20.83
CA PHE A 14 -1.05 74.10 -19.87
C PHE A 14 -0.73 75.59 -20.19
N VAL A 15 -1.64 76.59 -20.18
CA VAL A 15 -3.12 76.64 -19.90
C VAL A 15 -3.88 77.25 -21.12
N GLN A 16 -4.72 78.32 -21.21
CA GLN A 16 -5.38 79.29 -20.30
C GLN A 16 -6.63 79.97 -20.99
N ARG A 17 -7.69 80.30 -20.20
CA ARG A 17 -8.74 81.39 -20.23
C ARG A 17 -9.04 82.22 -21.53
N GLN A 18 -10.24 82.79 -21.83
CA GLN A 18 -11.53 82.96 -21.09
C GLN A 18 -12.73 83.43 -22.01
N VAL A 19 -13.91 83.62 -21.38
CA VAL A 19 -15.11 84.42 -21.78
C VAL A 19 -16.21 83.74 -22.63
N SER A 20 -17.44 83.77 -22.09
CA SER A 20 -18.75 83.63 -22.77
C SER A 20 -19.56 84.92 -22.61
N PRO A 21 -20.55 85.22 -23.49
CA PRO A 21 -21.98 85.10 -23.11
C PRO A 21 -22.88 84.72 -24.34
N ARG A 22 -24.22 84.58 -24.31
CA ARG A 22 -25.30 85.02 -23.39
C ARG A 22 -26.36 83.91 -23.19
N CYS A 23 -27.16 84.03 -22.12
CA CYS A 23 -28.27 83.14 -21.79
C CYS A 23 -29.58 83.48 -22.51
N ALA A 24 -30.48 82.49 -22.61
CA ALA A 24 -31.93 82.66 -22.63
C ALA A 24 -32.54 81.69 -21.60
N VAL A 25 -33.62 82.09 -20.91
CA VAL A 25 -34.17 81.37 -19.74
C VAL A 25 -35.70 81.40 -19.72
N ARG A 26 -36.32 80.24 -19.53
CA ARG A 26 -37.56 79.95 -18.75
C ARG A 26 -37.73 78.42 -18.73
N LEU A 27 -37.60 77.72 -17.61
CA LEU A 27 -38.50 77.62 -16.45
C LEU A 27 -39.94 77.18 -16.80
N PHE A 28 -40.24 75.93 -16.45
CA PHE A 28 -41.57 75.44 -16.07
C PHE A 28 -41.44 74.57 -14.82
N SER A 29 -42.57 74.32 -14.14
CA SER A 29 -42.66 73.93 -12.73
C SER A 29 -41.96 72.63 -12.33
N ALA A 30 -41.58 72.55 -11.05
CA ALA A 30 -41.35 71.28 -10.37
C ALA A 30 -42.64 70.80 -9.69
N GLU A 31 -42.91 69.50 -9.78
CA GLU A 31 -43.80 68.78 -8.87
C GLU A 31 -43.26 67.34 -8.74
N ALA A 32 -43.46 66.70 -7.58
CA ALA A 32 -42.67 65.53 -7.20
C ALA A 32 -43.25 64.20 -7.73
N ALA A 33 -42.37 63.33 -8.25
CA ALA A 33 -42.61 61.90 -8.38
C ALA A 33 -41.81 61.16 -7.29
N PRO A 34 -42.35 60.09 -6.67
CA PRO A 34 -41.91 59.65 -5.35
C PRO A 34 -40.76 58.64 -5.34
N SER A 35 -40.14 58.49 -4.17
CA SER A 35 -39.29 57.34 -3.83
C SER A 35 -40.16 56.10 -3.62
N GLN A 36 -40.37 55.33 -4.69
CA GLN A 36 -41.12 54.06 -4.70
C GLN A 36 -40.48 53.09 -5.71
N ASP A 37 -40.45 51.77 -5.50
CA ASP A 37 -40.69 51.03 -4.26
C ASP A 37 -39.99 49.66 -4.30
N VAL A 38 -39.86 48.98 -3.17
CA VAL A 38 -39.16 47.68 -3.04
C VAL A 38 -40.01 46.49 -3.57
N TYR A 39 -40.89 46.72 -4.56
CA TYR A 39 -42.00 45.81 -4.88
C TYR A 39 -42.12 45.31 -6.33
N GLU A 40 -41.33 45.79 -7.29
CA GLU A 40 -41.39 45.24 -8.68
C GLU A 40 -40.79 43.83 -8.86
N HIS A 41 -39.99 43.32 -7.91
CA HIS A 41 -39.49 41.94 -8.01
C HIS A 41 -40.52 40.86 -7.61
N ILE A 42 -41.62 41.22 -6.95
CA ILE A 42 -42.62 40.25 -6.46
C ILE A 42 -43.67 39.91 -7.53
N SER A 43 -43.90 40.79 -8.51
CA SER A 43 -44.83 40.53 -9.64
C SER A 43 -44.32 39.42 -10.57
N ASN A 44 -43.03 39.43 -10.91
CA ASN A 44 -42.40 38.46 -11.80
C ASN A 44 -42.32 37.03 -11.21
N MET A 45 -42.50 36.86 -9.90
CA MET A 45 -42.51 35.54 -9.24
C MET A 45 -43.88 34.84 -9.25
N LYS A 46 -44.93 35.45 -9.84
CA LYS A 46 -46.31 34.90 -9.79
C LYS A 46 -46.78 34.19 -11.06
N THR A 47 -46.02 34.22 -12.15
CA THR A 47 -46.45 33.66 -13.46
C THR A 47 -45.40 32.81 -14.16
N LYS A 48 -44.24 32.59 -13.52
CA LYS A 48 -43.27 31.57 -13.90
C LYS A 48 -42.84 30.82 -12.65
N ASP A 49 -43.21 29.54 -12.57
CA ASP A 49 -42.55 28.63 -11.65
C ASP A 49 -41.05 28.62 -11.97
N LEU A 50 -40.22 28.94 -10.98
CA LEU A 50 -38.77 28.76 -11.08
C LEU A 50 -38.38 27.29 -11.23
N PHE A 51 -39.34 26.39 -10.99
CA PHE A 51 -39.29 24.96 -11.24
C PHE A 51 -40.38 24.54 -12.26
N GLN A 52 -40.47 25.24 -13.39
CA GLN A 52 -41.04 24.64 -14.61
C GLN A 52 -40.10 23.51 -15.07
N PHE A 53 -40.20 22.37 -14.39
CA PHE A 53 -39.68 21.11 -14.90
C PHE A 53 -40.37 20.84 -16.23
N GLU A 54 -39.59 20.80 -17.31
CA GLU A 54 -40.02 20.04 -18.49
C GLU A 54 -40.33 18.61 -18.03
N PRO A 55 -41.41 17.98 -18.55
CA PRO A 55 -41.83 16.67 -18.06
C PRO A 55 -40.68 15.67 -18.21
N PHE A 56 -40.18 15.15 -17.08
CA PHE A 56 -38.93 14.39 -16.99
C PHE A 56 -38.83 13.34 -18.10
N ASN A 57 -38.02 13.66 -19.10
CA ASN A 57 -37.79 12.82 -20.26
C ASN A 57 -36.86 11.67 -19.85
N GLU A 58 -37.29 10.42 -20.01
CA GLU A 58 -36.50 9.26 -19.59
C GLU A 58 -35.17 9.15 -20.35
N ALA A 59 -35.03 9.81 -21.51
CA ALA A 59 -33.76 9.92 -22.24
C ALA A 59 -32.71 10.80 -21.51
N ASP A 60 -33.14 11.74 -20.68
CA ASP A 60 -32.28 12.62 -19.88
C ASP A 60 -32.01 12.05 -18.47
N LEU A 61 -32.67 10.95 -18.10
CA LEU A 61 -32.38 10.21 -16.87
C LEU A 61 -31.05 9.47 -16.99
N VAL A 62 -30.01 10.08 -16.42
CA VAL A 62 -28.73 9.42 -16.14
C VAL A 62 -28.95 8.27 -15.16
N ASN A 63 -29.20 7.06 -15.68
CA ASN A 63 -29.25 5.83 -14.87
C ASN A 63 -28.02 5.77 -13.98
N PHE A 64 -28.25 5.76 -12.66
CA PHE A 64 -27.25 5.82 -11.60
C PHE A 64 -27.59 4.74 -10.54
N PRO A 65 -26.59 4.03 -9.98
CA PRO A 65 -25.15 4.20 -10.19
C PRO A 65 -24.67 3.57 -11.51
N ARG A 66 -23.69 4.21 -12.19
CA ARG A 66 -23.08 3.70 -13.42
C ARG A 66 -21.89 2.78 -13.12
N GLU A 67 -22.14 1.71 -12.36
CA GLU A 67 -21.08 0.79 -11.95
C GLU A 67 -20.55 -0.04 -13.13
N SER A 68 -19.23 -0.19 -13.16
CA SER A 68 -18.51 -1.08 -14.07
C SER A 68 -17.23 -1.58 -13.41
N GLU A 69 -16.54 -2.55 -13.99
CA GLU A 69 -15.16 -2.84 -13.58
C GLU A 69 -14.31 -1.57 -13.77
N GLY A 70 -13.66 -1.11 -12.69
CA GLY A 70 -12.99 0.19 -12.64
C GLY A 70 -13.82 1.38 -12.14
N LYS A 71 -15.12 1.21 -11.88
CA LYS A 71 -16.04 2.26 -11.40
C LYS A 71 -16.93 1.72 -10.27
N ASP A 72 -16.28 1.37 -9.16
CA ASP A 72 -16.91 0.96 -7.89
C ASP A 72 -17.04 2.22 -7.01
N TYR A 73 -18.25 2.74 -6.82
CA TYR A 73 -18.47 3.97 -6.04
C TYR A 73 -18.07 3.80 -4.58
N SER A 74 -18.28 2.61 -4.02
CA SER A 74 -17.90 2.28 -2.64
C SER A 74 -16.38 2.25 -2.47
N LEU A 75 -15.63 1.75 -3.47
CA LEU A 75 -14.17 1.90 -3.49
C LEU A 75 -13.76 3.37 -3.61
N ASN A 76 -14.37 4.14 -4.51
CA ASN A 76 -14.01 5.55 -4.70
C ASN A 76 -14.22 6.38 -3.43
N TRP A 77 -15.30 6.13 -2.67
CA TRP A 77 -15.51 6.76 -1.36
C TRP A 77 -14.50 6.30 -0.30
N ALA A 78 -14.11 5.02 -0.28
CA ALA A 78 -13.08 4.53 0.63
C ALA A 78 -11.71 5.14 0.32
N LEU A 79 -11.31 5.16 -0.95
CA LEU A 79 -10.09 5.82 -1.43
C LEU A 79 -10.09 7.33 -1.11
N SER A 80 -11.23 8.00 -1.26
CA SER A 80 -11.38 9.41 -0.87
C SER A 80 -11.20 9.62 0.65
N SER A 81 -11.66 8.70 1.48
CA SER A 81 -11.39 8.74 2.94
C SER A 81 -9.92 8.51 3.29
N GLU A 82 -9.18 7.78 2.44
CA GLU A 82 -7.74 7.56 2.53
C GLU A 82 -6.91 8.67 1.84
N TRP A 83 -7.56 9.76 1.37
CA TRP A 83 -6.97 10.94 0.70
C TRP A 83 -6.53 10.75 -0.76
N PHE A 84 -7.09 9.75 -1.47
CA PHE A 84 -6.97 9.60 -2.92
C PHE A 84 -8.20 10.18 -3.64
N THR A 85 -8.01 11.13 -4.57
CA THR A 85 -9.08 11.62 -5.45
C THR A 85 -9.09 10.85 -6.76
N VAL A 86 -10.03 9.92 -6.92
CA VAL A 86 -10.14 9.09 -8.13
C VAL A 86 -10.77 9.89 -9.29
N TRP A 87 -9.92 10.46 -10.15
CA TRP A 87 -10.36 11.10 -11.41
C TRP A 87 -10.55 10.11 -12.57
N GLY A 88 -9.78 9.02 -12.56
CA GLY A 88 -9.80 7.98 -13.58
C GLY A 88 -10.68 6.77 -13.22
N ASN A 89 -10.18 5.57 -13.50
CA ASN A 89 -10.77 4.31 -13.04
C ASN A 89 -10.05 3.80 -11.77
N ALA A 90 -10.78 3.19 -10.84
CA ALA A 90 -10.20 2.46 -9.71
C ALA A 90 -10.68 1.00 -9.72
N TYR A 91 -9.76 0.08 -9.95
CA TYR A 91 -10.03 -1.36 -10.05
C TYR A 91 -9.83 -2.03 -8.70
N ARG A 92 -10.90 -2.57 -8.09
CA ARG A 92 -10.83 -3.33 -6.83
C ARG A 92 -10.60 -4.82 -7.07
N ASN A 93 -9.50 -5.33 -6.56
CA ASN A 93 -9.00 -6.69 -6.70
C ASN A 93 -9.10 -7.24 -8.15
N PRO A 94 -8.67 -6.48 -9.18
CA PRO A 94 -8.89 -6.74 -10.60
C PRO A 94 -8.64 -8.18 -11.04
N SER A 95 -9.39 -8.65 -12.03
CA SER A 95 -9.16 -9.98 -12.65
C SER A 95 -7.73 -10.10 -13.21
N VAL A 96 -7.20 -11.32 -13.26
CA VAL A 96 -5.85 -11.58 -13.84
C VAL A 96 -5.87 -11.22 -15.32
N GLU A 97 -6.97 -11.57 -15.98
CA GLU A 97 -7.30 -11.27 -17.37
C GLU A 97 -7.37 -9.75 -17.64
N LEU A 98 -7.91 -8.95 -16.72
CA LEU A 98 -7.85 -7.49 -16.82
C LEU A 98 -6.41 -6.98 -16.66
N LEU A 99 -5.66 -7.46 -15.67
CA LEU A 99 -4.27 -7.03 -15.47
C LEU A 99 -3.39 -7.39 -16.68
N GLU A 100 -3.52 -8.62 -17.21
CA GLU A 100 -2.93 -9.06 -18.48
C GLU A 100 -3.25 -8.06 -19.61
N SER A 101 -4.52 -7.67 -19.79
CA SER A 101 -4.94 -6.70 -20.82
C SER A 101 -4.37 -5.28 -20.65
N LYS A 102 -3.76 -4.96 -19.50
CA LYS A 102 -3.12 -3.67 -19.20
C LYS A 102 -1.59 -3.74 -19.17
N ILE A 103 -1.00 -4.94 -19.12
CA ILE A 103 0.44 -5.12 -19.12
C ILE A 103 0.93 -5.17 -20.57
N ASN A 104 1.78 -4.23 -20.95
CA ASN A 104 2.58 -4.35 -22.17
C ASN A 104 3.73 -5.35 -21.90
N GLY A 105 3.56 -6.59 -22.34
CA GLY A 105 4.47 -7.71 -22.10
C GLY A 105 4.03 -8.99 -22.84
N ASP A 106 4.93 -9.96 -22.92
CA ASP A 106 4.72 -11.23 -23.65
C ASP A 106 4.14 -12.32 -22.74
N VAL A 107 3.19 -13.12 -23.24
CA VAL A 107 2.57 -14.23 -22.48
C VAL A 107 3.13 -15.56 -22.97
N ASP A 108 3.70 -16.37 -22.07
CA ASP A 108 4.27 -17.68 -22.40
C ASP A 108 3.24 -18.83 -22.41
N GLY A 109 3.68 -20.03 -22.81
CA GLY A 109 2.83 -21.23 -22.84
C GLY A 109 2.37 -21.76 -21.45
N LYS A 110 2.88 -21.18 -20.35
CA LYS A 110 2.47 -21.43 -18.95
C LYS A 110 1.61 -20.29 -18.40
N LYS A 111 1.20 -19.34 -19.26
CA LYS A 111 0.51 -18.09 -18.93
C LYS A 111 1.31 -17.18 -17.98
N ASN A 112 2.63 -17.23 -18.03
CA ASN A 112 3.46 -16.24 -17.34
C ASN A 112 3.53 -14.97 -18.19
N VAL A 113 3.28 -13.81 -17.57
CA VAL A 113 3.30 -12.50 -18.23
C VAL A 113 4.67 -11.85 -18.04
N SER A 114 5.46 -11.77 -19.08
CA SER A 114 6.85 -11.31 -19.03
C SER A 114 7.00 -9.86 -19.47
N CYS A 115 7.72 -9.06 -18.68
CA CYS A 115 7.96 -7.66 -18.98
C CYS A 115 9.31 -7.16 -18.46
N THR A 116 9.80 -6.08 -19.08
CA THR A 116 11.00 -5.36 -18.65
C THR A 116 10.59 -4.08 -17.91
N ARG A 117 11.37 -3.70 -16.89
CA ARG A 117 11.24 -2.45 -16.15
C ARG A 117 12.64 -1.90 -15.85
N HIS A 118 12.80 -0.58 -15.93
CA HIS A 118 13.97 0.07 -15.34
C HIS A 118 13.72 0.15 -13.84
N TYR A 119 14.56 -0.52 -13.05
CA TYR A 119 14.54 -0.45 -11.60
C TYR A 119 15.94 -0.12 -11.07
N LEU A 120 15.99 0.58 -9.94
CA LEU A 120 17.23 0.75 -9.16
C LEU A 120 17.64 -0.58 -8.52
N PRO A 121 18.94 -0.83 -8.27
CA PRO A 121 19.37 -1.89 -7.37
C PRO A 121 18.75 -1.71 -5.97
N SER A 122 18.28 -2.79 -5.36
CA SER A 122 17.54 -2.77 -4.08
C SER A 122 18.34 -2.17 -2.91
N SER A 123 19.68 -2.18 -3.01
CA SER A 123 20.64 -1.56 -2.09
C SER A 123 20.84 -0.05 -2.29
N GLU A 124 20.47 0.50 -3.45
CA GLU A 124 20.63 1.91 -3.81
C GLU A 124 19.34 2.72 -3.56
N VAL A 125 18.24 2.05 -3.23
CA VAL A 125 16.96 2.69 -2.88
C VAL A 125 17.07 3.45 -1.56
N PRO A 126 16.97 4.79 -1.55
CA PRO A 126 17.03 5.57 -0.33
C PRO A 126 15.76 5.38 0.51
N VAL A 127 15.94 5.37 1.83
CA VAL A 127 14.82 5.54 2.78
C VAL A 127 14.62 7.03 3.01
N LYS A 128 13.43 7.56 2.69
CA LYS A 128 13.14 8.99 2.79
C LYS A 128 12.78 9.36 4.22
N ALA A 129 13.58 10.25 4.81
CA ALA A 129 13.29 10.89 6.09
C ALA A 129 12.55 12.22 5.88
N GLY A 130 11.66 12.57 6.81
CA GLY A 130 10.81 13.75 6.77
C GLY A 130 9.60 13.55 7.68
N ASP A 131 8.60 14.43 7.59
CA ASP A 131 7.27 14.11 8.11
C ASP A 131 6.61 13.07 7.19
N PHE A 132 6.02 12.02 7.77
CA PHE A 132 5.45 10.93 7.00
C PHE A 132 4.12 11.33 6.33
N GLY A 133 3.34 12.23 6.93
CA GLY A 133 2.11 12.78 6.35
C GLY A 133 2.40 13.54 5.07
N ASP A 134 3.33 14.51 5.12
CA ASP A 134 3.80 15.27 3.96
C ASP A 134 4.29 14.34 2.83
N ILE A 135 5.01 13.26 3.18
CA ILE A 135 5.50 12.26 2.22
C ILE A 135 4.35 11.45 1.62
N THR A 136 3.38 10.98 2.44
CA THR A 136 2.23 10.22 1.90
C THR A 136 1.33 11.08 1.04
N ASP A 137 1.07 12.32 1.42
CA ASP A 137 0.09 13.17 0.73
C ASP A 137 0.60 13.61 -0.64
N ALA A 138 1.89 13.95 -0.77
CA ALA A 138 2.51 14.20 -2.08
C ALA A 138 2.42 12.99 -3.02
N VAL A 139 2.53 11.76 -2.49
CA VAL A 139 2.40 10.53 -3.27
C VAL A 139 0.95 10.21 -3.62
N LYS A 140 0.00 10.47 -2.71
CA LYS A 140 -1.45 10.33 -2.96
C LYS A 140 -1.98 11.38 -3.93
N GLU A 141 -1.46 12.61 -3.90
CA GLU A 141 -1.78 13.66 -4.86
C GLU A 141 -1.30 13.27 -6.26
N TYR A 142 -0.05 12.79 -6.39
CA TYR A 142 0.47 12.23 -7.64
C TYR A 142 -0.42 11.08 -8.15
N LEU A 143 -0.74 10.11 -7.28
CA LEU A 143 -1.59 8.97 -7.64
C LEU A 143 -3.05 9.36 -7.94
N SER A 144 -3.55 10.50 -7.43
CA SER A 144 -4.86 11.02 -7.80
C SER A 144 -4.90 11.49 -9.26
N GLN A 145 -3.78 11.99 -9.79
CA GLN A 145 -3.67 12.51 -11.16
C GLN A 145 -3.55 11.41 -12.23
N VAL A 146 -3.41 10.12 -11.85
CA VAL A 146 -3.22 9.01 -12.80
C VAL A 146 -4.55 8.47 -13.36
N PRO A 147 -4.60 8.00 -14.62
CA PRO A 147 -5.87 7.60 -15.26
C PRO A 147 -6.42 6.25 -14.76
N ASN A 148 -5.62 5.42 -14.10
CA ASN A 148 -6.03 4.12 -13.58
C ASN A 148 -5.30 3.81 -12.27
N LEU A 149 -6.06 3.46 -11.23
CA LEU A 149 -5.56 2.91 -9.97
C LEU A 149 -5.98 1.44 -9.86
N TYR A 150 -5.08 0.61 -9.36
CA TYR A 150 -5.29 -0.79 -9.06
C TYR A 150 -5.16 -0.97 -7.54
N VAL A 151 -6.19 -1.53 -6.92
CA VAL A 151 -6.28 -1.74 -5.47
C VAL A 151 -6.44 -3.23 -5.19
N GLU A 152 -5.51 -3.84 -4.47
CA GLU A 152 -5.66 -5.21 -3.97
C GLU A 152 -5.87 -5.18 -2.45
N ASP A 153 -7.08 -5.54 -2.01
CA ASP A 153 -7.36 -5.85 -0.60
C ASP A 153 -7.02 -7.32 -0.34
N GLY A 154 -6.13 -7.61 0.61
CA GLY A 154 -5.64 -8.96 0.90
C GLY A 154 -5.21 -9.13 2.36
N ALA A 155 -4.33 -10.10 2.62
CA ALA A 155 -3.66 -10.25 3.90
C ALA A 155 -2.17 -10.61 3.77
N ILE A 156 -1.40 -10.19 4.78
CA ILE A 156 -0.08 -10.71 5.13
C ILE A 156 -0.26 -11.60 6.38
N CYS A 157 0.53 -12.67 6.48
CA CYS A 157 0.32 -13.84 7.33
C CYS A 157 -0.94 -14.65 6.98
N SER A 158 -0.75 -15.95 6.74
CA SER A 158 -1.82 -16.89 6.37
C SER A 158 -2.66 -17.39 7.54
N GLY A 159 -2.05 -17.54 8.72
CA GLY A 159 -2.71 -18.07 9.92
C GLY A 159 -3.62 -17.05 10.59
N ARG A 160 -4.84 -17.47 10.93
CA ARG A 160 -5.93 -16.60 11.42
C ARG A 160 -5.59 -15.75 12.66
N CYS A 161 -4.67 -16.21 13.49
CA CYS A 161 -4.21 -15.49 14.69
C CYS A 161 -3.18 -14.39 14.37
N ALA A 162 -2.47 -14.52 13.25
CA ALA A 162 -1.41 -13.61 12.77
C ALA A 162 -1.85 -12.70 11.61
N GLU A 163 -2.98 -13.04 10.96
CA GLU A 163 -3.57 -12.39 9.77
C GLU A 163 -3.62 -10.86 9.93
N MET A 164 -2.83 -10.16 9.13
CA MET A 164 -2.83 -8.71 9.02
C MET A 164 -3.39 -8.32 7.66
N ARG A 165 -4.63 -7.86 7.64
CA ARG A 165 -5.28 -7.37 6.42
C ARG A 165 -4.52 -6.17 5.87
N ILE A 166 -4.28 -6.18 4.57
CA ILE A 166 -3.50 -5.17 3.85
C ILE A 166 -4.32 -4.63 2.69
N ARG A 167 -4.19 -3.33 2.41
CA ARG A 167 -4.61 -2.71 1.16
C ARG A 167 -3.35 -2.27 0.41
N SER A 168 -3.20 -2.65 -0.86
CA SER A 168 -2.14 -2.08 -1.70
C SER A 168 -2.71 -1.29 -2.87
N VAL A 169 -2.18 -0.08 -3.10
CA VAL A 169 -2.64 0.86 -4.13
C VAL A 169 -1.49 1.19 -5.07
N THR A 170 -1.69 1.06 -6.39
CA THR A 170 -0.67 1.40 -7.40
C THR A 170 -1.29 1.85 -8.73
N ASN A 171 -0.53 2.58 -9.53
CA ASN A 171 -0.87 2.96 -10.91
C ASN A 171 -0.31 2.01 -11.99
N ASP A 172 0.52 1.01 -11.63
CA ASP A 172 1.14 0.06 -12.57
C ASP A 172 0.53 -1.35 -12.46
N PRO A 173 -0.01 -1.92 -13.56
CA PRO A 173 -0.65 -3.24 -13.53
C PRO A 173 0.34 -4.39 -13.30
N VAL A 174 1.64 -4.22 -13.60
CA VAL A 174 2.67 -5.22 -13.27
C VAL A 174 2.87 -5.31 -11.76
N THR A 175 3.04 -4.16 -11.09
CA THR A 175 3.10 -4.05 -9.63
C THR A 175 1.83 -4.63 -8.99
N ALA A 176 0.65 -4.32 -9.54
CA ALA A 176 -0.62 -4.89 -9.06
C ALA A 176 -0.67 -6.42 -9.20
N MET A 177 -0.25 -6.97 -10.35
CA MET A 177 -0.21 -8.42 -10.59
C MET A 177 0.78 -9.13 -9.64
N ALA A 178 1.95 -8.54 -9.40
CA ALA A 178 2.94 -9.07 -8.47
C ALA A 178 2.38 -9.12 -7.05
N LEU A 179 1.79 -8.03 -6.57
CA LEU A 179 1.15 -7.98 -5.25
C LEU A 179 -0.04 -8.95 -5.16
N LYS A 180 -0.85 -9.09 -6.21
CA LYS A 180 -1.96 -10.07 -6.28
C LYS A 180 -1.50 -11.53 -6.18
N ASN A 181 -0.30 -11.84 -6.68
CA ASN A 181 0.30 -13.17 -6.57
C ASN A 181 0.98 -13.39 -5.21
N MET A 182 1.60 -12.36 -4.63
CA MET A 182 2.31 -12.44 -3.35
C MET A 182 1.39 -12.34 -2.12
N LEU A 183 0.26 -11.65 -2.17
CA LEU A 183 -0.64 -11.46 -1.02
C LEU A 183 -1.63 -12.62 -0.85
N HIS A 184 -2.07 -12.86 0.39
CA HIS A 184 -3.12 -13.84 0.68
C HIS A 184 -4.48 -13.31 0.23
N ARG A 185 -5.24 -14.15 -0.49
CA ARG A 185 -6.57 -13.81 -1.02
C ARG A 185 -7.60 -13.85 0.10
N MET A 186 -8.26 -12.73 0.37
CA MET A 186 -9.28 -12.61 1.40
C MET A 186 -10.71 -12.61 0.81
N PRO A 187 -11.73 -13.05 1.56
CA PRO A 187 -13.13 -12.83 1.18
C PRO A 187 -13.42 -11.34 1.02
N LYS A 188 -14.06 -10.94 -0.09
CA LYS A 188 -14.36 -9.52 -0.40
C LYS A 188 -15.28 -8.93 0.70
N ARG A 189 -14.72 -8.01 1.50
CA ARG A 189 -15.46 -7.21 2.50
C ARG A 189 -15.87 -5.85 1.91
N ASP A 190 -16.57 -5.04 2.68
CA ASP A 190 -16.85 -3.64 2.32
C ASP A 190 -15.54 -2.83 2.10
N PRO A 191 -15.42 -1.95 1.09
CA PRO A 191 -14.22 -1.15 0.85
C PRO A 191 -13.78 -0.26 2.03
N MET A 192 -14.72 0.20 2.87
CA MET A 192 -14.48 1.03 4.06
C MET A 192 -13.95 0.22 5.25
N THR A 193 -13.89 -1.11 5.17
CA THR A 193 -13.40 -1.93 6.28
C THR A 193 -11.93 -1.57 6.58
N PRO A 194 -11.56 -1.09 7.78
CA PRO A 194 -10.20 -0.58 8.02
C PRO A 194 -9.11 -1.62 7.77
N HIS A 195 -8.03 -1.22 7.09
CA HIS A 195 -6.84 -2.04 6.84
C HIS A 195 -5.73 -1.58 7.78
N PRO A 196 -5.22 -2.42 8.72
CA PRO A 196 -4.15 -2.02 9.64
C PRO A 196 -2.80 -1.80 8.95
N LEU A 197 -2.59 -2.38 7.77
CA LEU A 197 -1.39 -2.25 6.96
C LEU A 197 -1.75 -1.74 5.56
N SER A 198 -0.92 -0.87 4.99
CA SER A 198 -1.08 -0.35 3.62
C SER A 198 0.24 -0.35 2.84
N VAL A 199 0.18 -0.55 1.52
CA VAL A 199 1.34 -0.50 0.60
C VAL A 199 0.99 0.37 -0.61
N ILE A 200 1.57 1.57 -0.69
CA ILE A 200 1.33 2.53 -1.78
C ILE A 200 2.56 2.52 -2.71
N VAL A 201 2.36 2.16 -3.99
CA VAL A 201 3.45 2.11 -4.99
C VAL A 201 3.16 3.02 -6.17
N ALA A 202 3.84 4.17 -6.23
CA ALA A 202 3.65 5.21 -7.25
C ALA A 202 4.75 5.18 -8.32
N ARG A 203 4.49 4.46 -9.42
CA ARG A 203 5.41 4.38 -10.57
C ARG A 203 5.40 5.68 -11.37
N GLY A 204 6.55 6.08 -11.91
CA GLY A 204 6.69 7.28 -12.74
C GLY A 204 6.84 8.60 -11.97
N MET A 205 7.01 8.56 -10.64
CA MET A 205 7.48 9.73 -9.88
C MET A 205 8.97 9.97 -10.17
N PRO A 206 9.46 11.23 -10.27
CA PRO A 206 10.87 11.52 -10.58
C PRO A 206 11.86 11.09 -9.49
N GLU A 207 11.40 10.98 -8.25
CA GLU A 207 12.20 10.57 -7.10
C GLU A 207 11.82 9.13 -6.72
N SER A 208 12.81 8.25 -6.59
CA SER A 208 12.63 6.85 -6.20
C SER A 208 13.10 6.65 -4.76
N PHE A 209 12.19 6.33 -3.85
CA PHE A 209 12.48 6.11 -2.43
C PHE A 209 11.50 5.10 -1.80
N THR A 210 11.83 4.62 -0.59
CA THR A 210 10.85 4.00 0.31
C THR A 210 10.67 4.82 1.58
N ALA A 211 9.48 4.78 2.17
CA ALA A 211 9.18 5.35 3.49
C ALA A 211 8.18 4.46 4.25
N VAL A 212 8.22 4.50 5.58
CA VAL A 212 7.31 3.75 6.45
C VAL A 212 6.84 4.65 7.60
N GLY A 213 5.56 4.60 7.94
CA GLY A 213 5.00 5.37 9.05
C GLY A 213 3.49 5.17 9.19
N MET A 214 2.88 5.83 10.18
CA MET A 214 1.43 5.84 10.35
C MET A 214 0.81 6.93 9.46
N ASP A 215 -0.01 6.54 8.49
CA ASP A 215 -0.78 7.49 7.68
C ASP A 215 -1.92 8.10 8.52
N ALA A 216 -1.99 9.44 8.60
CA ALA A 216 -3.01 10.15 9.36
C ALA A 216 -4.44 9.91 8.85
N HIS A 217 -4.59 9.65 7.55
CA HIS A 217 -5.90 9.51 6.89
C HIS A 217 -6.48 8.11 7.06
N SER A 218 -5.80 7.08 6.53
CA SER A 218 -6.23 5.67 6.69
C SER A 218 -6.09 5.14 8.12
N LYS A 219 -5.19 5.74 8.92
CA LYS A 219 -4.74 5.24 10.24
C LYS A 219 -4.07 3.85 10.15
N ALA A 220 -3.62 3.48 8.96
CA ALA A 220 -2.83 2.29 8.69
C ALA A 220 -1.35 2.57 8.90
N LEU A 221 -0.62 1.56 9.39
CA LEU A 221 0.82 1.51 9.20
C LEU A 221 1.08 1.32 7.70
N THR A 222 1.79 2.24 7.07
CA THR A 222 1.82 2.39 5.62
C THR A 222 3.25 2.35 5.11
N VAL A 223 3.48 1.51 4.11
CA VAL A 223 4.70 1.51 3.29
C VAL A 223 4.44 2.33 2.04
N VAL A 224 5.36 3.23 1.73
CA VAL A 224 5.39 4.01 0.49
C VAL A 224 6.60 3.57 -0.33
N ALA A 225 6.41 3.36 -1.63
CA ALA A 225 7.48 3.18 -2.60
C ALA A 225 7.20 3.99 -3.88
N THR A 226 8.21 4.66 -4.44
CA THR A 226 8.03 5.57 -5.58
C THR A 226 8.97 5.25 -6.74
N GLY A 227 8.62 5.72 -7.94
CA GLY A 227 9.48 5.65 -9.13
C GLY A 227 9.90 4.22 -9.45
N ASP A 228 11.20 3.98 -9.46
CA ASP A 228 11.88 2.79 -9.99
C ASP A 228 12.35 1.82 -8.89
N VAL A 229 11.73 1.87 -7.70
CA VAL A 229 12.02 0.91 -6.60
C VAL A 229 11.60 -0.53 -7.01
N PRO A 230 12.50 -1.53 -6.96
CA PRO A 230 12.18 -2.88 -7.40
C PRO A 230 11.21 -3.60 -6.44
N LEU A 231 10.52 -4.63 -6.94
CA LEU A 231 9.41 -5.29 -6.25
C LEU A 231 9.86 -6.10 -5.02
N ASP A 232 11.05 -6.70 -5.05
CA ASP A 232 11.69 -7.34 -3.89
C ASP A 232 11.85 -6.35 -2.74
N ARG A 233 12.28 -5.10 -3.02
CA ARG A 233 12.45 -4.05 -2.02
C ARG A 233 11.12 -3.62 -1.42
N VAL A 234 10.04 -3.54 -2.20
CA VAL A 234 8.69 -3.28 -1.69
C VAL A 234 8.23 -4.38 -0.74
N LEU A 235 8.41 -5.64 -1.13
CA LEU A 235 8.02 -6.81 -0.34
C LEU A 235 8.84 -6.92 0.96
N ALA A 236 10.16 -6.72 0.90
CA ALA A 236 11.05 -6.75 2.05
C ALA A 236 10.75 -5.65 3.06
N VAL A 237 10.38 -4.44 2.60
CA VAL A 237 9.94 -3.37 3.51
C VAL A 237 8.58 -3.72 4.15
N ALA A 238 7.61 -4.23 3.38
CA ALA A 238 6.33 -4.69 3.94
C ALA A 238 6.48 -5.84 4.96
N GLU A 239 7.47 -6.71 4.78
CA GLU A 239 7.86 -7.74 5.75
C GLU A 239 8.42 -7.14 7.05
N MET A 240 9.39 -6.23 6.95
CA MET A 240 9.91 -5.51 8.13
C MET A 240 8.80 -4.79 8.89
N THR A 241 7.91 -4.11 8.17
CA THR A 241 6.78 -3.36 8.73
C THR A 241 5.74 -4.28 9.42
N LYS A 242 5.47 -5.49 8.90
CA LYS A 242 4.66 -6.48 9.67
C LYS A 242 5.41 -6.96 10.90
N GLY A 243 6.73 -7.16 10.85
CA GLY A 243 7.55 -7.49 12.03
C GLY A 243 7.47 -6.43 13.13
N GLU A 244 7.60 -5.15 12.77
CA GLU A 244 7.41 -4.01 13.68
C GLU A 244 5.99 -3.98 14.28
N ALA A 245 4.98 -4.32 13.49
CA ALA A 245 3.60 -4.41 13.94
C ALA A 245 3.35 -5.62 14.88
N MET A 246 4.01 -6.78 14.65
CA MET A 246 4.00 -7.91 15.60
C MET A 246 4.59 -7.48 16.95
N GLU A 247 5.76 -6.84 16.94
CA GLU A 247 6.44 -6.41 18.16
C GLU A 247 5.68 -5.31 18.90
N THR A 248 5.03 -4.39 18.17
CA THR A 248 4.14 -3.39 18.75
C THR A 248 2.91 -4.03 19.41
N ALA A 249 2.33 -5.06 18.77
CA ALA A 249 1.15 -5.77 19.29
C ALA A 249 1.43 -6.56 20.58
N ARG A 250 2.69 -6.84 20.93
CA ARG A 250 3.05 -7.41 22.25
C ARG A 250 2.75 -6.45 23.40
N GLY A 251 2.79 -5.15 23.15
CA GLY A 251 2.62 -4.11 24.17
C GLY A 251 3.65 -4.18 25.31
N THR A 252 3.36 -3.48 26.41
CA THR A 252 4.16 -3.50 27.63
C THR A 252 3.31 -3.79 28.86
N VAL A 253 3.93 -4.42 29.87
CA VAL A 253 3.35 -4.79 31.14
C VAL A 253 4.24 -4.24 32.25
N GLU A 254 3.66 -3.52 33.21
CA GLU A 254 4.38 -3.14 34.43
C GLU A 254 4.62 -4.38 35.30
N VAL A 255 5.89 -4.69 35.56
CA VAL A 255 6.29 -5.75 36.50
C VAL A 255 6.94 -5.09 37.72
N THR A 256 6.33 -5.30 38.89
CA THR A 256 6.91 -4.90 40.17
C THR A 256 8.05 -5.85 40.53
N VAL A 257 9.29 -5.38 40.46
CA VAL A 257 10.48 -6.11 40.90
C VAL A 257 10.58 -5.96 42.43
N PRO A 258 10.58 -7.05 43.21
CA PRO A 258 10.75 -6.98 44.66
C PRO A 258 12.14 -6.44 45.02
N ALA A 259 12.24 -5.74 46.15
CA ALA A 259 13.51 -5.18 46.61
C ALA A 259 14.52 -6.28 46.94
N THR A 260 15.65 -6.30 46.22
CA THR A 260 16.76 -7.26 46.40
C THR A 260 17.72 -6.89 47.52
N GLU A 261 17.55 -5.72 48.13
CA GLU A 261 18.36 -5.21 49.24
C GLU A 261 17.44 -4.66 50.35
N ALA A 262 17.81 -4.88 51.61
CA ALA A 262 17.08 -4.34 52.75
C ALA A 262 17.08 -2.80 52.75
N GLY A 263 15.89 -2.19 52.79
CA GLY A 263 15.71 -0.74 52.81
C GLY A 263 15.44 -0.08 51.45
N LYS A 264 15.55 -0.81 50.33
CA LYS A 264 15.04 -0.33 49.04
C LYS A 264 13.55 -0.62 48.90
N ALA A 265 12.83 0.26 48.20
CA ALA A 265 11.44 0.02 47.79
C ALA A 265 11.39 -0.90 46.55
N PRO A 266 10.30 -1.67 46.33
CA PRO A 266 10.14 -2.45 45.11
C PRO A 266 9.97 -1.54 43.88
N THR A 267 10.67 -1.86 42.79
CA THR A 267 10.75 -1.00 41.60
C THR A 267 9.80 -1.49 40.51
N LYS A 268 8.95 -0.62 39.98
CA LYS A 268 8.19 -0.91 38.75
C LYS A 268 9.11 -0.87 37.53
N VAL A 269 9.07 -1.90 36.69
CA VAL A 269 9.79 -1.97 35.41
C VAL A 269 8.82 -2.40 34.32
N ALA A 270 8.68 -1.62 33.25
CA ALA A 270 7.93 -2.03 32.08
C ALA A 270 8.72 -3.11 31.32
N LYS A 271 8.10 -4.26 31.08
CA LYS A 271 8.61 -5.33 30.21
C LYS A 271 7.71 -5.48 28.98
N LYS A 272 8.23 -5.96 27.85
CA LYS A 272 7.39 -6.34 26.71
C LYS A 272 6.43 -7.47 27.11
N GLY A 273 5.26 -7.51 26.49
CA GLY A 273 4.35 -8.66 26.62
C GLY A 273 4.94 -9.95 26.01
N PRO A 274 4.33 -11.11 26.33
CA PRO A 274 4.80 -12.40 25.84
C PRO A 274 4.71 -12.48 24.32
N MET A 275 5.70 -13.13 23.70
CA MET A 275 5.67 -13.43 22.27
C MET A 275 4.59 -14.50 21.98
N ASN A 276 3.82 -14.30 20.91
CA ASN A 276 2.73 -15.18 20.48
C ASN A 276 2.96 -15.74 19.07
N GLU A 277 3.69 -14.99 18.26
CA GLU A 277 4.14 -15.33 16.91
C GLU A 277 5.55 -14.78 16.70
N CYS A 278 6.35 -15.42 15.83
CA CYS A 278 7.61 -14.86 15.35
C CYS A 278 7.83 -15.17 13.87
N VAL A 279 8.53 -14.28 13.16
CA VAL A 279 9.03 -14.54 11.80
C VAL A 279 10.35 -15.31 11.91
N VAL A 280 10.53 -16.33 11.07
CA VAL A 280 11.76 -17.13 10.98
C VAL A 280 12.18 -17.20 9.52
N GLN A 281 13.37 -16.68 9.20
CA GLN A 281 13.97 -16.66 7.86
C GLN A 281 14.35 -18.08 7.39
N SER A 282 13.35 -18.86 6.99
CA SER A 282 13.43 -20.28 6.72
C SER A 282 12.46 -20.73 5.63
N GLY A 283 12.89 -21.72 4.86
CA GLY A 283 12.04 -22.46 3.95
C GLY A 283 11.18 -23.46 4.72
N VAL A 284 9.96 -23.68 4.25
CA VAL A 284 9.04 -24.69 4.79
C VAL A 284 8.57 -25.56 3.63
N LEU A 285 8.77 -26.87 3.79
CA LEU A 285 8.57 -27.88 2.77
C LEU A 285 7.61 -28.95 3.26
N GLU A 286 6.78 -29.44 2.34
CA GLU A 286 5.99 -30.65 2.52
C GLU A 286 6.80 -31.87 2.04
N SER A 287 6.93 -32.86 2.93
CA SER A 287 7.63 -34.13 2.71
C SER A 287 6.68 -35.30 2.98
N GLU A 288 7.11 -36.52 2.64
CA GLU A 288 6.39 -37.75 2.96
C GLU A 288 6.34 -37.99 4.49
N ASP A 289 7.35 -37.51 5.22
CA ASP A 289 7.38 -37.42 6.69
C ASP A 289 6.49 -36.30 7.28
N GLY A 290 5.84 -35.48 6.45
CA GLY A 290 5.10 -34.28 6.84
C GLY A 290 5.90 -32.97 6.68
N CYS A 291 5.66 -32.02 7.58
CA CYS A 291 6.24 -30.67 7.50
C CYS A 291 7.73 -30.66 7.89
N VAL A 292 8.57 -29.96 7.10
CA VAL A 292 10.01 -29.77 7.35
C VAL A 292 10.35 -28.29 7.23
N MET A 293 11.11 -27.75 8.20
CA MET A 293 11.67 -26.40 8.15
C MET A 293 13.15 -26.46 7.78
N VAL A 294 13.62 -25.57 6.90
CA VAL A 294 15.00 -25.52 6.40
C VAL A 294 15.52 -24.08 6.48
N CYS A 295 16.37 -23.79 7.46
CA CYS A 295 16.88 -22.44 7.67
C CYS A 295 18.07 -22.17 6.74
N GLY A 296 17.94 -21.18 5.84
CA GLY A 296 18.91 -20.94 4.76
C GLY A 296 18.70 -21.81 3.52
N LEU A 297 17.45 -22.16 3.19
CA LEU A 297 17.09 -22.88 1.95
C LEU A 297 17.64 -22.15 0.70
N GLY A 298 18.56 -22.79 -0.03
CA GLY A 298 19.18 -22.23 -1.23
C GLY A 298 18.25 -22.17 -2.46
N GLU A 299 18.50 -21.21 -3.36
CA GLU A 299 17.68 -20.95 -4.56
C GLU A 299 17.40 -22.20 -5.42
N ALA A 300 18.38 -23.07 -5.65
CA ALA A 300 18.18 -24.30 -6.42
C ALA A 300 17.19 -25.27 -5.75
N ALA A 301 17.23 -25.37 -4.41
CA ALA A 301 16.29 -26.19 -3.65
C ALA A 301 14.88 -25.55 -3.60
N LYS A 302 14.81 -24.22 -3.48
CA LYS A 302 13.56 -23.45 -3.63
C LYS A 302 12.91 -23.69 -5.00
N GLN A 303 13.66 -23.59 -6.09
CA GLN A 303 13.16 -23.77 -7.45
C GLN A 303 12.69 -25.22 -7.68
N ALA A 304 13.43 -26.22 -7.21
CA ALA A 304 13.00 -27.62 -7.25
C ALA A 304 11.72 -27.87 -6.42
N ALA A 305 11.59 -27.25 -5.25
CA ALA A 305 10.40 -27.37 -4.40
C ALA A 305 9.16 -26.65 -4.99
N LEU A 306 9.35 -25.54 -5.72
CA LEU A 306 8.30 -24.90 -6.52
C LEU A 306 7.84 -25.83 -7.65
N GLN A 307 8.78 -26.38 -8.43
CA GLN A 307 8.47 -27.31 -9.53
C GLN A 307 7.78 -28.60 -9.05
N LYS A 308 8.15 -29.15 -7.89
CA LYS A 308 7.47 -30.30 -7.26
C LYS A 308 6.12 -29.92 -6.65
N GLY A 309 5.82 -28.62 -6.45
CA GLY A 309 4.65 -28.16 -5.72
C GLY A 309 4.70 -28.50 -4.22
N SER A 310 5.89 -28.68 -3.65
CA SER A 310 6.10 -29.03 -2.23
C SER A 310 6.55 -27.85 -1.36
N LEU A 311 6.84 -26.69 -1.95
CA LEU A 311 7.14 -25.46 -1.19
C LEU A 311 5.88 -24.87 -0.56
N PHE A 312 5.97 -24.46 0.72
CA PHE A 312 4.98 -23.63 1.40
C PHE A 312 5.39 -22.15 1.39
N CYS A 313 6.63 -21.87 1.77
CA CYS A 313 7.36 -20.60 1.62
C CYS A 313 8.88 -20.87 1.65
N SER A 314 9.73 -20.00 1.09
CA SER A 314 11.18 -20.20 1.03
C SER A 314 12.01 -19.49 2.10
N GLY A 315 11.43 -18.44 2.70
CA GLY A 315 12.08 -17.62 3.73
C GLY A 315 11.11 -17.11 4.78
N ASN A 316 9.87 -16.84 4.40
CA ASN A 316 9.03 -15.93 5.18
C ASN A 316 8.05 -16.72 6.08
N ALA A 317 8.59 -17.68 6.83
CA ALA A 317 7.84 -18.53 7.74
C ALA A 317 7.44 -17.76 9.01
N VAL A 318 6.27 -18.05 9.55
CA VAL A 318 5.74 -17.43 10.77
C VAL A 318 5.28 -18.52 11.72
N LEU A 319 6.03 -18.74 12.79
CA LEU A 319 5.64 -19.68 13.84
C LEU A 319 4.54 -19.06 14.71
N THR A 320 3.44 -19.77 14.89
CA THR A 320 2.35 -19.40 15.80
C THR A 320 2.06 -20.54 16.77
N ARG A 321 1.24 -20.30 17.79
CA ARG A 321 0.81 -21.36 18.74
C ARG A 321 0.04 -22.51 18.08
N ASP A 322 -0.50 -22.30 16.88
CA ASP A 322 -1.36 -23.25 16.16
C ASP A 322 -0.61 -24.05 15.09
N GLY A 323 0.60 -23.63 14.69
CA GLY A 323 1.40 -24.29 13.66
C GLY A 323 2.33 -23.32 12.92
N VAL A 324 2.65 -23.65 11.66
CA VAL A 324 3.49 -22.82 10.79
C VAL A 324 2.62 -22.08 9.78
N SER A 325 2.61 -20.76 9.88
CA SER A 325 2.03 -19.84 8.90
C SER A 325 3.10 -19.30 7.95
N ARG A 326 2.69 -18.59 6.90
CA ARG A 326 3.59 -17.92 5.96
C ARG A 326 3.17 -16.47 5.72
N LEU A 327 4.15 -15.58 5.66
CA LEU A 327 3.97 -14.14 5.54
C LEU A 327 3.26 -13.76 4.23
N PHE A 328 3.72 -14.33 3.11
CA PHE A 328 3.18 -14.13 1.77
C PHE A 328 2.52 -15.42 1.24
N GLY A 329 1.56 -15.27 0.34
CA GLY A 329 0.85 -16.35 -0.35
C GLY A 329 1.48 -16.75 -1.69
N GLY A 330 2.50 -16.01 -2.12
CA GLY A 330 3.31 -16.28 -3.30
C GLY A 330 4.80 -16.25 -3.00
N GLU A 331 5.58 -16.54 -4.03
CA GLU A 331 7.04 -16.58 -4.02
C GLU A 331 7.62 -15.86 -5.24
N CYS A 332 8.79 -15.24 -5.05
CA CYS A 332 9.64 -14.77 -6.14
C CYS A 332 10.69 -15.83 -6.47
N CYS A 333 10.89 -16.18 -7.75
CA CYS A 333 11.96 -17.09 -8.18
C CYS A 333 12.66 -16.63 -9.46
N LYS A 334 13.97 -16.89 -9.56
CA LYS A 334 14.84 -16.45 -10.67
C LYS A 334 14.78 -17.31 -11.93
N ASP A 335 13.91 -18.30 -11.95
CA ASP A 335 13.57 -19.08 -13.14
C ASP A 335 12.05 -19.06 -13.33
N ALA A 336 11.58 -18.37 -14.38
CA ALA A 336 10.17 -18.38 -14.77
C ALA A 336 9.67 -19.77 -15.17
N ASN A 337 10.55 -20.71 -15.53
CA ASN A 337 10.13 -22.07 -15.87
C ASN A 337 9.66 -22.87 -14.65
N ALA A 338 10.06 -22.49 -13.43
CA ALA A 338 9.65 -23.14 -12.19
C ALA A 338 8.18 -22.92 -11.83
N VAL A 339 7.49 -21.99 -12.51
CA VAL A 339 6.15 -21.48 -12.13
C VAL A 339 5.20 -21.35 -13.33
N GLN A 340 3.92 -21.14 -13.02
CA GLN A 340 2.83 -20.91 -13.98
C GLN A 340 1.94 -19.76 -13.48
N GLN A 341 1.28 -19.05 -14.39
CA GLN A 341 0.44 -17.88 -14.06
C GLN A 341 1.16 -16.79 -13.24
N ALA A 342 2.48 -16.67 -13.41
CA ALA A 342 3.31 -15.68 -12.75
C ALA A 342 3.36 -14.35 -13.54
N VAL A 343 3.73 -13.26 -12.88
CA VAL A 343 4.28 -12.09 -13.58
C VAL A 343 5.80 -12.12 -13.48
N VAL A 344 6.48 -12.00 -14.61
CA VAL A 344 7.94 -12.03 -14.71
C VAL A 344 8.43 -10.61 -15.00
N VAL A 345 9.28 -10.09 -14.12
CA VAL A 345 9.81 -8.72 -14.21
C VAL A 345 11.33 -8.82 -14.19
N ASN A 346 11.98 -8.40 -15.28
CA ASN A 346 13.45 -8.48 -15.43
C ASN A 346 14.05 -9.89 -15.22
N GLY A 347 13.24 -10.95 -15.44
CA GLY A 347 13.62 -12.36 -15.22
C GLY A 347 13.22 -12.94 -13.88
N GLU A 348 12.80 -12.13 -12.90
CA GLU A 348 12.28 -12.60 -11.62
C GLU A 348 10.76 -12.82 -11.70
N ALA A 349 10.31 -14.03 -11.39
CA ALA A 349 8.91 -14.45 -11.52
C ALA A 349 8.19 -14.44 -10.17
N PHE A 350 7.13 -13.65 -10.05
CA PHE A 350 6.27 -13.52 -8.87
C PHE A 350 5.02 -14.38 -9.06
N ALA A 351 4.99 -15.53 -8.38
CA ALA A 351 4.00 -16.59 -8.58
C ALA A 351 3.24 -16.92 -7.29
N ARG A 352 1.95 -17.22 -7.39
CA ARG A 352 1.13 -17.62 -6.23
C ARG A 352 1.39 -19.09 -5.86
N VAL A 353 1.71 -19.36 -4.60
CA VAL A 353 1.91 -20.71 -4.07
C VAL A 353 0.59 -21.22 -3.48
N ALA A 354 -0.10 -22.09 -4.22
CA ALA A 354 -1.40 -22.65 -3.88
C ALA A 354 -1.29 -23.79 -2.84
N LYS A 355 -1.01 -23.41 -1.60
CA LYS A 355 -1.07 -24.24 -0.38
C LYS A 355 -2.10 -23.68 0.61
N ASP A 356 -2.43 -24.49 1.61
CA ASP A 356 -3.27 -24.10 2.74
C ASP A 356 -2.73 -22.89 3.52
N ASN A 357 -3.53 -22.43 4.48
CA ASN A 357 -3.21 -21.26 5.30
C ASN A 357 -2.40 -21.59 6.57
N LEU A 358 -2.29 -22.85 6.97
CA LEU A 358 -1.57 -23.27 8.17
C LEU A 358 -1.03 -24.68 7.97
N MET A 359 0.28 -24.86 8.09
CA MET A 359 0.91 -26.19 8.16
C MET A 359 1.01 -26.65 9.62
N PRO A 360 1.03 -27.96 9.89
CA PRO A 360 1.41 -28.47 11.20
C PRO A 360 2.85 -28.06 11.55
N PHE A 361 3.22 -28.13 12.83
CA PHE A 361 4.60 -27.97 13.27
C PHE A 361 5.53 -28.93 12.50
N PRO A 362 6.77 -28.49 12.17
CA PRO A 362 7.68 -29.30 11.40
C PRO A 362 8.21 -30.46 12.27
N ALA A 363 8.23 -31.67 11.72
CA ALA A 363 8.84 -32.81 12.38
C ALA A 363 10.37 -32.68 12.46
N LYS A 364 10.98 -31.97 11.49
CA LYS A 364 12.42 -31.75 11.37
C LYS A 364 12.73 -30.28 11.05
N VAL A 365 13.73 -29.73 11.73
CA VAL A 365 14.28 -28.38 11.54
C VAL A 365 15.74 -28.53 11.11
N VAL A 366 16.01 -28.29 9.83
CA VAL A 366 17.32 -28.41 9.21
C VAL A 366 18.11 -27.11 9.39
N LEU A 367 19.31 -27.22 9.95
CA LEU A 367 20.27 -26.14 10.19
C LEU A 367 21.61 -26.47 9.53
N GLY A 368 22.33 -25.45 9.06
CA GLY A 368 23.70 -25.61 8.53
C GLY A 368 24.79 -25.81 9.60
N GLU A 369 24.43 -26.17 10.83
CA GLU A 369 25.31 -26.34 11.99
C GLU A 369 24.72 -27.43 12.91
N ALA A 370 25.52 -28.40 13.37
CA ALA A 370 25.12 -29.39 14.37
C ALA A 370 24.64 -28.75 15.68
N VAL A 371 23.53 -29.25 16.21
CA VAL A 371 22.91 -28.81 17.46
C VAL A 371 22.77 -29.98 18.42
N ARG A 372 23.25 -29.80 19.66
CA ARG A 372 23.25 -30.82 20.74
C ARG A 372 22.60 -30.33 22.03
N SER A 373 22.43 -29.01 22.20
CA SER A 373 21.73 -28.40 23.34
C SER A 373 20.61 -27.44 22.92
N ASP A 374 19.88 -26.90 23.90
CA ASP A 374 18.86 -25.86 23.65
C ASP A 374 19.53 -24.51 23.37
N GLU A 375 20.61 -24.18 24.07
CA GLU A 375 21.39 -22.96 23.87
C GLU A 375 22.06 -22.90 22.49
N GLU A 376 22.58 -24.04 22.01
CA GLU A 376 23.10 -24.17 20.64
C GLU A 376 22.00 -23.97 19.60
N ALA A 377 20.82 -24.56 19.83
CA ALA A 377 19.65 -24.37 18.95
C ALA A 377 19.21 -22.90 18.89
N VAL A 378 19.13 -22.21 20.03
CA VAL A 378 18.78 -20.77 20.08
C VAL A 378 19.83 -19.96 19.34
N LYS A 379 21.12 -20.18 19.62
CA LYS A 379 22.22 -19.46 18.96
C LYS A 379 22.21 -19.63 17.44
N ALA A 380 21.98 -20.85 16.95
CA ALA A 380 21.86 -21.14 15.51
C ALA A 380 20.60 -20.51 14.89
N MET A 381 19.50 -20.39 15.64
CA MET A 381 18.25 -19.78 15.20
C MET A 381 18.24 -18.24 15.25
N THR A 382 19.06 -17.60 16.10
CA THR A 382 19.12 -16.13 16.26
C THR A 382 19.36 -15.40 14.93
N LYS A 383 20.22 -15.95 14.05
CA LYS A 383 20.49 -15.36 12.72
C LYS A 383 19.30 -15.43 11.74
N TYR A 384 18.31 -16.29 12.02
CA TYR A 384 17.09 -16.43 11.22
C TYR A 384 15.86 -15.77 11.88
N CYS A 385 15.83 -15.63 13.21
CA CYS A 385 14.73 -15.01 13.95
C CYS A 385 14.97 -13.51 14.25
N GLY A 386 16.11 -12.95 13.84
CA GLY A 386 16.50 -11.55 14.03
C GLY A 386 16.84 -11.15 15.48
N SER A 387 16.46 -11.95 16.48
CA SER A 387 16.78 -11.73 17.89
C SER A 387 16.85 -13.04 18.68
N GLU A 388 17.60 -13.02 19.78
CA GLU A 388 17.73 -14.15 20.71
C GLU A 388 16.40 -14.47 21.43
N GLU A 389 15.57 -13.46 21.74
CA GLU A 389 14.23 -13.67 22.30
C GLU A 389 13.32 -14.42 21.33
N ALA A 390 13.30 -14.03 20.05
CA ALA A 390 12.51 -14.69 19.02
C ALA A 390 13.03 -16.12 18.71
N ALA A 391 14.34 -16.33 18.77
CA ALA A 391 14.95 -17.65 18.62
C ALA A 391 14.65 -18.57 19.81
N ALA A 392 14.70 -18.07 21.05
CA ALA A 392 14.32 -18.81 22.24
C ALA A 392 12.83 -19.20 22.21
N PHE A 393 11.95 -18.29 21.81
CA PHE A 393 10.53 -18.59 21.58
C PHE A 393 10.34 -19.66 20.49
N ALA A 394 11.01 -19.51 19.33
CA ALA A 394 10.93 -20.45 18.22
C ALA A 394 11.38 -21.86 18.64
N VAL A 395 12.56 -22.00 19.24
CA VAL A 395 13.13 -23.29 19.67
C VAL A 395 12.25 -23.96 20.72
N ALA A 396 11.79 -23.23 21.73
CA ALA A 396 10.91 -23.78 22.77
C ALA A 396 9.56 -24.24 22.19
N LEU A 397 8.98 -23.48 21.26
CA LEU A 397 7.73 -23.83 20.59
C LEU A 397 7.89 -25.05 19.66
N LEU A 398 9.00 -25.13 18.91
CA LEU A 398 9.33 -26.23 18.02
C LEU A 398 9.57 -27.54 18.81
N LYS A 399 10.47 -27.52 19.80
CA LYS A 399 10.78 -28.69 20.63
C LYS A 399 9.56 -29.20 21.42
N LYS A 400 8.72 -28.29 21.94
CA LYS A 400 7.46 -28.65 22.62
C LYS A 400 6.50 -29.44 21.73
N ASN A 401 6.52 -29.20 20.41
CA ASN A 401 5.67 -29.90 19.44
C ASN A 401 6.40 -31.07 18.73
N GLY A 402 7.55 -31.51 19.26
CA GLY A 402 8.24 -32.72 18.80
C GLY A 402 9.22 -32.53 17.62
N ALA A 403 9.58 -31.29 17.29
CA ALA A 403 10.53 -31.02 16.21
C ALA A 403 11.97 -31.47 16.54
N GLU A 404 12.53 -32.34 15.71
CA GLU A 404 13.95 -32.73 15.75
C GLU A 404 14.82 -31.67 15.06
N PHE A 405 15.95 -31.30 15.66
CA PHE A 405 16.91 -30.35 15.07
C PHE A 405 18.07 -31.13 14.46
N VAL A 406 18.29 -30.95 13.16
CA VAL A 406 19.24 -31.76 12.36
C VAL A 406 20.21 -30.89 11.57
N GLU A 407 21.43 -31.40 11.34
CA GLU A 407 22.41 -30.81 10.44
C GLU A 407 22.07 -31.11 8.97
N HIS A 408 22.46 -30.22 8.05
CA HIS A 408 22.10 -30.26 6.62
C HIS A 408 23.04 -31.14 5.76
#